data_AF-A0A524HFW9-F1
#
_entry.id   AF-A0A524HFW9-F1
#
_cell.length_a   1.000
_cell.length_b   1.000
_cell.length_c   1.000
_cell.angle_alpha   90.00
_cell.angle_beta   90.00
_cell.angle_gamma   90.00
#
_symmetry.space_group_name_H-M   'P 1'
#
loop_
_entity.id
_entity.type
_entity.pdbx_description
1 polymer ?
#
loop_
_entity_poly.entity_id
_entity_poly.type
_entity_poly.pdbx_seq_one_letter_code
_entity_poly.pdbx_strand_id
1 'polypeptide(L)'
;LFMDFRKVWEGWEIKQLADKLKVKVDNKADYITKGLVHGNNSGSASFDWAAKPGASEKEIMSKLLMLPANNEYFPGGGNSVTFMTPAGIEGIASRMAYSELTGMYSLIWDQASTTELPEKLSRAICESADYMWPHTFVVPKYASMVEYKQYPPANHLHMTWNLPVARLQHWMDLTNVLSVTPWAARPNFVEGVDRAQPLVHLINGGERAYKMMNAKR
;
A
#
# COMPACT_ATOMS: atom_id res chain seq x y z
N LEU A 1 -8.21 2.84 0.65
CA LEU A 1 -7.73 2.75 -0.74
C LEU A 1 -7.75 1.30 -1.21
N PHE A 2 -8.46 1.01 -2.30
CA PHE A 2 -8.26 -0.20 -3.09
C PHE A 2 -7.33 0.17 -4.24
N MET A 3 -6.29 -0.62 -4.51
CA MET A 3 -5.39 -0.37 -5.64
C MET A 3 -4.81 -1.65 -6.20
N ASP A 4 -4.61 -1.67 -7.51
CA ASP A 4 -3.72 -2.65 -8.13
C ASP A 4 -2.29 -2.32 -7.71
N PHE A 5 -1.58 -3.35 -7.29
CA PHE A 5 -0.14 -3.36 -7.05
C PHE A 5 0.60 -3.36 -8.39
N ARG A 6 0.45 -2.26 -9.13
CA ARG A 6 0.72 -2.21 -10.57
C ARG A 6 2.20 -2.37 -10.90
N LYS A 7 3.05 -1.62 -10.21
CA LYS A 7 4.51 -1.72 -10.39
C LYS A 7 5.24 -1.28 -9.14
N VAL A 8 6.27 -2.05 -8.77
CA VAL A 8 7.27 -1.59 -7.81
C VAL A 8 8.44 -0.98 -8.58
N TRP A 9 8.78 0.24 -8.22
CA TRP A 9 9.89 1.00 -8.77
C TRP A 9 11.01 1.06 -7.74
N GLU A 10 12.16 0.48 -8.05
CA GLU A 10 13.35 0.67 -7.23
C GLU A 10 13.91 2.09 -7.39
N GLY A 11 14.54 2.59 -6.33
CA GLY A 11 15.08 3.95 -6.33
C GLY A 11 16.06 4.21 -7.48
N TRP A 12 16.84 3.21 -7.89
CA TRP A 12 17.74 3.35 -9.04
C TRP A 12 17.00 3.41 -10.38
N GLU A 13 15.87 2.72 -10.54
CA GLU A 13 15.04 2.80 -11.76
C GLU A 13 14.48 4.21 -11.92
N ILE A 14 14.04 4.81 -10.79
CA ILE A 14 13.49 6.16 -10.77
C ILE A 14 14.58 7.19 -11.07
N LYS A 15 15.79 7.03 -10.53
CA LYS A 15 16.96 7.87 -10.85
C LYS A 15 17.27 7.83 -12.35
N GLN A 16 17.36 6.63 -12.94
CA GLN A 16 17.63 6.48 -14.37
C GLN A 16 16.55 7.13 -15.24
N LEU A 17 15.27 7.00 -14.86
CA LEU A 17 14.18 7.66 -15.57
C LEU A 17 14.27 9.19 -15.43
N ALA A 18 14.58 9.71 -14.24
CA ALA A 18 14.77 11.14 -14.01
C ALA A 18 15.91 11.71 -14.86
N ASP A 19 17.04 11.01 -14.93
CA ASP A 19 18.20 11.39 -15.76
C ASP A 19 17.82 11.43 -17.25
N LYS A 20 17.13 10.40 -17.75
CA LYS A 20 16.63 10.34 -19.13
C LYS A 20 15.70 11.51 -19.44
N LEU A 21 14.84 11.89 -18.49
CA LEU A 21 13.89 12.99 -18.64
C LEU A 21 14.49 14.38 -18.32
N LYS A 22 15.76 14.43 -17.88
CA LYS A 22 16.46 15.64 -17.40
C LYS A 22 15.71 16.34 -16.26
N VAL A 23 15.15 15.56 -15.34
CA VAL A 23 14.43 16.03 -14.16
C VAL A 23 15.37 15.99 -12.95
N LYS A 24 15.53 17.12 -12.25
CA LYS A 24 16.27 17.15 -10.99
C LYS A 24 15.45 16.47 -9.90
N VAL A 25 16.07 15.56 -9.16
CA VAL A 25 15.47 14.88 -8.00
C VAL A 25 16.36 15.07 -6.77
N ASP A 26 15.76 15.11 -5.59
CA ASP A 26 16.53 15.07 -4.35
C ASP A 26 17.01 13.63 -4.09
N ASN A 27 18.33 13.46 -3.98
CA ASN A 27 18.95 12.16 -3.70
C ASN A 27 18.56 11.58 -2.34
N LYS A 28 18.02 12.40 -1.43
CA LYS A 28 17.51 11.99 -0.12
C LYS A 28 16.01 11.72 -0.10
N ALA A 29 15.29 11.96 -1.19
CA ALA A 29 13.86 11.68 -1.24
C ALA A 29 13.60 10.19 -0.97
N ASP A 30 12.49 9.89 -0.33
CA ASP A 30 12.11 8.53 0.06
C ASP A 30 11.99 7.60 -1.15
N TYR A 31 11.33 8.06 -2.22
CA TYR A 31 11.20 7.33 -3.48
C TYR A 31 12.55 7.13 -4.19
N ILE A 32 13.58 7.92 -3.88
CA ILE A 32 14.92 7.78 -4.46
C ILE A 32 15.80 6.83 -3.65
N THR A 33 15.73 6.92 -2.33
CA THR A 33 16.55 6.12 -1.41
C THR A 33 15.98 4.72 -1.24
N LYS A 34 14.65 4.60 -1.20
CA LYS A 34 13.94 3.35 -0.97
C LYS A 34 13.28 2.80 -2.23
N GLY A 35 12.69 3.67 -3.04
CA GLY A 35 11.78 3.28 -4.12
C GLY A 35 10.31 3.49 -3.71
N LEU A 36 9.40 3.13 -4.61
CA LEU A 36 7.96 3.27 -4.38
C LEU A 36 7.16 2.15 -5.04
N VAL A 37 5.92 2.02 -4.61
CA VAL A 37 4.89 1.24 -5.26
C VAL A 37 3.96 2.19 -5.98
N HIS A 38 3.75 1.93 -7.27
CA HIS A 38 2.72 2.57 -8.07
C HIS A 38 1.42 1.79 -7.90
N GLY A 39 0.53 2.34 -7.09
CA GLY A 39 -0.87 1.92 -6.99
C GLY A 39 -1.67 2.55 -8.12
N ASN A 40 -2.37 1.71 -8.89
CA ASN A 40 -3.17 2.17 -10.03
C ASN A 40 -4.36 1.23 -10.28
N ASN A 41 -5.45 1.39 -9.52
CA ASN A 41 -6.62 0.52 -9.68
C ASN A 41 -7.24 0.67 -11.07
N SER A 42 -7.90 -0.38 -11.55
CA SER A 42 -8.61 -0.43 -12.85
C SER A 42 -9.89 0.42 -12.92
N GLY A 43 -9.75 1.74 -12.73
CA GLY A 43 -10.77 2.75 -13.00
C GLY A 43 -11.55 3.27 -11.80
N SER A 44 -11.37 2.74 -10.59
CA SER A 44 -12.12 3.20 -9.40
C SER A 44 -11.24 3.38 -8.16
N ALA A 45 -11.55 4.37 -7.34
CA ALA A 45 -11.02 4.51 -5.98
C ALA A 45 -11.95 5.43 -5.17
N SER A 46 -11.90 5.36 -3.84
CA SER A 46 -12.64 6.33 -3.01
C SER A 46 -12.06 7.72 -3.23
N PHE A 47 -12.95 8.70 -3.42
CA PHE A 47 -12.58 10.08 -3.72
C PHE A 47 -11.81 10.75 -2.60
N ASP A 48 -11.99 10.29 -1.36
CA ASP A 48 -11.26 10.74 -0.18
C ASP A 48 -9.74 10.72 -0.39
N TRP A 49 -9.24 9.81 -1.23
CA TRP A 49 -7.81 9.67 -1.52
C TRP A 49 -7.27 10.72 -2.50
N ALA A 50 -8.12 11.53 -3.13
CA ALA A 50 -7.68 12.68 -3.94
C ALA A 50 -7.15 13.84 -3.07
N ALA A 51 -7.41 13.82 -1.75
CA ALA A 51 -6.95 14.83 -0.81
C ALA A 51 -6.43 14.19 0.50
N LYS A 52 -5.94 15.02 1.43
CA LYS A 52 -5.50 14.55 2.75
C LYS A 52 -6.71 14.26 3.65
N PRO A 53 -6.59 13.36 4.65
CA PRO A 53 -7.65 13.12 5.63
C PRO A 53 -8.19 14.43 6.23
N GLY A 54 -9.51 14.57 6.28
CA GLY A 54 -10.17 15.77 6.81
C GLY A 54 -10.40 16.90 5.80
N ALA A 55 -10.00 16.73 4.53
CA ALA A 55 -10.34 17.63 3.45
C ALA A 55 -11.87 17.76 3.26
N SER A 56 -12.32 18.94 2.86
CA SER A 56 -13.72 19.17 2.52
C SER A 56 -14.11 18.46 1.22
N GLU A 57 -15.41 18.17 1.05
CA GLU A 57 -15.94 17.64 -0.21
C GLU A 57 -15.54 18.52 -1.41
N LYS A 58 -15.64 19.84 -1.28
CA LYS A 58 -15.26 20.77 -2.35
C LYS A 58 -13.79 20.63 -2.75
N GLU A 59 -12.90 20.45 -1.78
CA GLU A 59 -11.47 20.23 -2.06
C GLU A 59 -11.25 18.90 -2.78
N ILE A 60 -11.85 17.82 -2.28
CA ILE A 60 -11.77 16.49 -2.88
C ILE A 60 -12.26 16.54 -4.33
N MET A 61 -13.47 17.05 -4.56
CA MET A 61 -14.09 17.08 -5.89
C MET A 61 -13.31 17.95 -6.88
N SER A 62 -12.59 18.98 -6.43
CA SER A 62 -11.76 19.83 -7.29
C SER A 62 -10.54 19.13 -7.91
N LYS A 63 -10.17 17.96 -7.38
CA LYS A 63 -8.98 17.18 -7.79
C LYS A 63 -9.32 15.93 -8.62
N LEU A 64 -10.61 15.67 -8.84
CA LEU A 64 -11.09 14.51 -9.56
C LEU A 64 -11.39 14.85 -11.02
N LEU A 65 -11.09 13.91 -11.90
CA LEU A 65 -11.68 13.83 -13.23
C LEU A 65 -12.46 12.52 -13.35
N MET A 66 -13.48 12.53 -14.21
CA MET A 66 -14.21 11.33 -14.62
C MET A 66 -14.01 11.15 -16.12
N LEU A 67 -13.00 10.36 -16.49
CA LEU A 67 -12.63 10.16 -17.88
C LEU A 67 -13.36 8.95 -18.46
N PRO A 68 -13.76 8.94 -19.74
CA PRO A 68 -14.36 7.78 -20.36
C PRO A 68 -13.49 6.53 -20.20
N ALA A 69 -14.11 5.40 -19.86
CA ALA A 69 -13.41 4.13 -19.73
C ALA A 69 -12.83 3.69 -21.09
N ASN A 70 -11.69 3.00 -21.06
CA ASN A 70 -11.06 2.45 -22.26
C ASN A 70 -11.99 1.41 -22.92
N ASN A 71 -12.48 1.69 -24.14
CA ASN A 71 -13.43 0.83 -24.84
C ASN A 71 -12.89 -0.57 -25.21
N GLU A 72 -11.57 -0.74 -25.36
CA GLU A 72 -10.99 -2.06 -25.62
C GLU A 72 -11.10 -2.98 -24.40
N TYR A 73 -10.96 -2.40 -23.21
CA TYR A 73 -11.01 -3.13 -21.93
C TYR A 73 -12.43 -3.18 -21.35
N PHE A 74 -13.21 -2.11 -21.54
CA PHE A 74 -14.57 -1.93 -21.06
C PHE A 74 -15.51 -1.61 -22.24
N PRO A 75 -15.92 -2.61 -23.04
CA PRO A 75 -16.73 -2.37 -24.25
C PRO A 75 -18.13 -1.80 -23.96
N GLY A 76 -18.62 -1.91 -22.72
CA GLY A 76 -19.85 -1.26 -22.26
C GLY A 76 -19.70 0.21 -21.90
N GLY A 77 -18.50 0.79 -22.00
CA GLY A 77 -18.19 2.15 -21.58
C GLY A 77 -18.17 2.32 -20.06
N GLY A 78 -18.47 3.55 -19.61
CA GLY A 78 -18.39 3.97 -18.21
C GLY A 78 -17.39 5.12 -18.03
N ASN A 79 -17.16 5.53 -16.78
CA ASN A 79 -16.17 6.54 -16.44
C ASN A 79 -15.19 6.00 -15.41
N SER A 80 -13.90 6.16 -15.70
CA SER A 80 -12.83 5.96 -14.73
C SER A 80 -12.67 7.20 -13.87
N VAL A 81 -12.41 6.98 -12.59
CA VAL A 81 -12.05 8.01 -11.63
C VAL A 81 -10.56 8.30 -11.80
N THR A 82 -10.19 9.56 -12.02
CA THR A 82 -8.79 9.96 -12.21
C THR A 82 -8.41 11.01 -11.18
N PHE A 83 -7.35 10.73 -10.42
CA PHE A 83 -6.68 11.69 -9.53
C PHE A 83 -5.27 11.21 -9.21
N MET A 84 -4.49 12.08 -8.60
CA MET A 84 -3.23 11.74 -7.94
C MET A 84 -3.39 11.91 -6.43
N THR A 85 -3.14 10.84 -5.66
CA THR A 85 -3.11 10.93 -4.20
C THR A 85 -1.96 11.83 -3.75
N PRO A 86 -2.19 12.82 -2.86
CA PRO A 86 -1.14 13.71 -2.41
C PRO A 86 -0.13 13.00 -1.50
N ALA A 87 1.09 13.55 -1.39
CA ALA A 87 2.09 13.07 -0.46
C ALA A 87 1.72 13.30 1.02
N GLY A 88 2.30 12.50 1.90
CA GLY A 88 2.24 12.66 3.36
C GLY A 88 1.00 12.06 4.02
N ILE A 89 0.26 11.19 3.34
CA ILE A 89 -0.79 10.38 3.97
C ILE A 89 -0.12 9.13 4.56
N GLU A 90 -0.19 8.98 5.87
CA GLU A 90 0.34 7.82 6.58
C GLU A 90 -0.76 6.81 6.90
N GLY A 91 -0.40 5.53 6.95
CA GLY A 91 -1.34 4.46 7.28
C GLY A 91 -0.72 3.09 7.25
N ILE A 92 -1.57 2.08 7.08
CA ILE A 92 -1.15 0.69 6.90
C ILE A 92 -1.53 0.24 5.50
N ALA A 93 -0.54 -0.18 4.72
CA ALA A 93 -0.71 -0.89 3.47
C ALA A 93 -0.69 -2.40 3.75
N SER A 94 -1.72 -3.12 3.32
CA SER A 94 -1.87 -4.54 3.65
C SER A 94 -2.60 -5.33 2.58
N ARG A 95 -2.36 -6.63 2.60
CA ARG A 95 -3.07 -7.62 1.80
C ARG A 95 -3.29 -8.88 2.62
N MET A 96 -4.55 -9.30 2.66
CA MET A 96 -4.95 -10.57 3.25
C MET A 96 -4.92 -11.68 2.19
N ALA A 97 -4.52 -12.87 2.61
CA ALA A 97 -4.60 -14.10 1.87
C ALA A 97 -5.25 -15.17 2.75
N TYR A 98 -5.88 -16.17 2.13
CA TYR A 98 -6.33 -17.38 2.80
C TYR A 98 -5.40 -18.53 2.40
N SER A 99 -4.98 -19.33 3.38
CA SER A 99 -4.13 -20.50 3.15
C SER A 99 -4.88 -21.77 3.52
N GLU A 100 -5.24 -22.55 2.50
CA GLU A 100 -5.98 -23.79 2.72
C GLU A 100 -5.18 -24.83 3.53
N LEU A 101 -3.86 -24.88 3.36
CA LEU A 101 -2.99 -25.76 4.15
C LEU A 101 -3.16 -25.56 5.67
N THR A 102 -3.49 -24.34 6.09
CA THR A 102 -3.66 -23.99 7.50
C THR A 102 -5.11 -23.75 7.89
N GLY A 103 -6.03 -23.59 6.94
CA GLY A 103 -7.39 -23.12 7.18
C GLY A 103 -7.48 -21.68 7.69
N MET A 104 -6.44 -20.86 7.48
CA MET A 104 -6.31 -19.55 8.13
C MET A 104 -6.19 -18.39 7.15
N TYR A 105 -6.77 -17.26 7.56
CA TYR A 105 -6.43 -15.96 6.98
C TYR A 105 -5.09 -15.46 7.53
N SER A 106 -4.27 -14.96 6.62
CA SER A 106 -2.95 -14.39 6.89
C SER A 106 -2.87 -12.99 6.29
N LEU A 107 -2.33 -12.05 7.05
CA LEU A 107 -2.18 -10.65 6.66
C LEU A 107 -0.70 -10.31 6.51
N ILE A 108 -0.34 -9.84 5.32
CA ILE A 108 0.91 -9.13 5.05
C ILE A 108 0.61 -7.65 5.14
N TRP A 109 1.38 -6.92 5.94
CA TRP A 109 1.14 -5.49 6.15
C TRP A 109 2.44 -4.74 6.42
N ASP A 110 2.45 -3.45 6.10
CA ASP A 110 3.49 -2.51 6.47
C ASP A 110 2.85 -1.17 6.85
N GLN A 111 3.48 -0.43 7.76
CA GLN A 111 3.22 1.00 7.82
C GLN A 111 3.71 1.60 6.50
N ALA A 112 3.01 2.59 5.96
CA ALA A 112 3.39 3.20 4.70
C ALA A 112 2.97 4.66 4.66
N SER A 113 3.63 5.42 3.80
CA SER A 113 3.28 6.80 3.50
C SER A 113 3.08 6.99 2.00
N THR A 114 2.24 7.93 1.62
CA THR A 114 2.18 8.40 0.23
C THR A 114 3.28 9.40 -0.04
N THR A 115 3.79 9.42 -1.26
CA THR A 115 4.82 10.37 -1.70
C THR A 115 4.41 11.03 -3.02
N GLU A 116 5.14 12.06 -3.42
CA GLU A 116 4.95 12.75 -4.70
C GLU A 116 6.27 12.80 -5.48
N LEU A 117 6.15 12.85 -6.79
CA LEU A 117 7.27 12.96 -7.71
C LEU A 117 7.19 14.30 -8.42
N PRO A 118 8.32 14.86 -8.90
CA PRO A 118 8.28 16.00 -9.81
C PRO A 118 7.35 15.72 -10.99
N GLU A 119 6.53 16.71 -11.37
CA GLU A 119 5.40 16.55 -12.30
C GLU A 119 5.75 15.75 -13.57
N LYS A 120 6.86 16.10 -14.24
CA LYS A 120 7.31 15.42 -15.47
C LYS A 120 7.65 13.94 -15.25
N LEU A 121 8.23 13.60 -14.10
CA LEU A 121 8.56 12.23 -13.72
C LEU A 121 7.30 11.46 -13.32
N SER A 122 6.43 12.08 -12.52
CA SER A 122 5.12 11.53 -12.15
C SER A 122 4.32 11.17 -13.39
N ARG A 123 4.21 12.10 -14.34
CA ARG A 123 3.48 11.90 -15.60
C ARG A 123 4.05 10.73 -16.41
N ALA A 124 5.36 10.65 -16.56
CA ALA A 124 6.00 9.56 -17.29
C ALA A 124 5.74 8.17 -16.66
N ILE A 125 5.71 8.08 -15.31
CA ILE A 125 5.34 6.84 -14.63
C ILE A 125 3.86 6.51 -14.83
N CYS A 126 2.97 7.49 -14.69
CA CYS A 126 1.53 7.30 -14.91
C CYS A 126 1.20 6.85 -16.34
N GLU A 127 1.81 7.49 -17.35
CA GLU A 127 1.65 7.16 -18.77
C GLU A 127 2.24 5.79 -19.14
N SER A 128 3.15 5.23 -18.34
CA SER A 128 3.63 3.85 -18.51
C SER A 128 2.62 2.78 -18.05
N ALA A 129 1.54 3.22 -17.38
CA ALA A 129 0.38 2.42 -17.01
C ALA A 129 -0.86 2.95 -17.74
N ASP A 130 -2.05 2.87 -17.14
CA ASP A 130 -3.21 3.60 -17.65
C ASP A 130 -3.29 4.95 -16.90
N TYR A 131 -3.14 6.05 -17.64
CA TYR A 131 -3.13 7.41 -17.08
C TYR A 131 -4.54 7.93 -16.73
N MET A 132 -5.59 7.26 -17.20
CA MET A 132 -6.98 7.64 -16.95
C MET A 132 -7.51 7.09 -15.62
N TRP A 133 -6.72 6.26 -14.94
CA TRP A 133 -7.07 5.62 -13.68
C TRP A 133 -6.52 6.39 -12.46
N PRO A 134 -6.95 6.08 -11.23
CA PRO A 134 -6.48 6.81 -10.06
C PRO A 134 -5.10 6.32 -9.62
N HIS A 135 -4.18 7.25 -9.41
CA HIS A 135 -2.79 6.95 -9.10
C HIS A 135 -2.44 7.26 -7.64
N THR A 136 -1.64 6.39 -7.03
CA THR A 136 -1.08 6.60 -5.70
C THR A 136 0.35 6.08 -5.69
N PHE A 137 1.30 6.90 -5.24
CA PHE A 137 2.66 6.42 -4.96
C PHE A 137 2.80 6.15 -3.47
N VAL A 138 3.16 4.91 -3.14
CA VAL A 138 3.27 4.44 -1.75
C VAL A 138 4.70 4.02 -1.45
N VAL A 139 5.22 4.48 -0.33
CA VAL A 139 6.53 4.09 0.20
C VAL A 139 6.30 3.28 1.49
N PRO A 140 6.62 1.98 1.52
CA PRO A 140 6.52 1.18 2.74
C PRO A 140 7.56 1.63 3.77
N LYS A 141 7.30 1.46 5.06
CA LYS A 141 8.20 1.88 6.14
C LYS A 141 9.33 0.89 6.37
N TYR A 142 9.06 -0.41 6.36
CA TYR A 142 10.06 -1.43 6.65
C TYR A 142 10.50 -2.23 5.43
N ALA A 143 9.57 -2.69 4.60
CA ALA A 143 9.89 -3.55 3.46
C ALA A 143 10.87 -2.89 2.50
N SER A 144 11.89 -3.62 2.07
CA SER A 144 12.67 -3.26 0.88
C SER A 144 11.85 -3.50 -0.39
N MET A 145 12.21 -2.84 -1.49
CA MET A 145 11.51 -3.07 -2.77
C MET A 145 11.68 -4.50 -3.28
N VAL A 146 12.79 -5.17 -2.96
CA VAL A 146 13.00 -6.59 -3.29
C VAL A 146 11.98 -7.48 -2.58
N GLU A 147 11.83 -7.30 -1.27
CA GLU A 147 10.84 -8.04 -0.47
C GLU A 147 9.41 -7.71 -0.93
N TYR A 148 9.12 -6.43 -1.16
CA TYR A 148 7.79 -5.97 -1.56
C TYR A 148 7.43 -6.38 -2.99
N LYS A 149 8.38 -6.64 -3.89
CA LYS A 149 8.10 -7.23 -5.22
C LYS A 149 7.66 -8.69 -5.11
N GLN A 150 8.26 -9.44 -4.20
CA GLN A 150 8.14 -10.90 -4.18
C GLN A 150 7.08 -11.43 -3.22
N TYR A 151 6.91 -10.78 -2.07
CA TYR A 151 6.18 -11.35 -0.95
C TYR A 151 4.71 -10.94 -0.83
N PRO A 152 4.20 -9.81 -1.38
CA PRO A 152 2.78 -9.56 -1.40
C PRO A 152 2.04 -10.69 -2.14
N PRO A 153 0.93 -11.20 -1.57
CA PRO A 153 0.37 -12.48 -2.01
C PRO A 153 -0.61 -12.32 -3.19
N ALA A 154 -0.81 -11.10 -3.70
CA ALA A 154 -1.76 -10.82 -4.76
C ALA A 154 -1.43 -9.52 -5.51
N ASN A 155 -2.09 -9.35 -6.66
CA ASN A 155 -2.03 -8.16 -7.50
C ASN A 155 -2.77 -6.94 -6.92
N HIS A 156 -3.53 -7.09 -5.83
CA HIS A 156 -4.22 -5.97 -5.16
C HIS A 156 -3.61 -5.69 -3.80
N LEU A 157 -3.54 -4.41 -3.45
CA LEU A 157 -3.11 -3.93 -2.14
C LEU A 157 -4.15 -2.93 -1.61
N HIS A 158 -4.33 -2.91 -0.29
CA HIS A 158 -5.23 -1.95 0.35
C HIS A 158 -4.43 -1.06 1.29
N MET A 159 -4.74 0.23 1.30
CA MET A 159 -4.19 1.14 2.30
C MET A 159 -5.31 1.81 3.09
N THR A 160 -5.16 1.81 4.41
CA THR A 160 -6.04 2.53 5.33
C THR A 160 -5.22 3.59 6.04
N TRP A 161 -5.54 4.86 5.80
CA TRP A 161 -4.87 5.98 6.45
C TRP A 161 -5.17 6.00 7.96
N ASN A 162 -4.28 6.59 8.76
CA ASN A 162 -4.48 6.83 10.19
C ASN A 162 -4.88 5.59 11.02
N LEU A 163 -4.63 4.36 10.53
CA LEU A 163 -4.90 3.13 11.28
C LEU A 163 -3.75 2.85 12.25
N PRO A 164 -3.96 2.88 13.58
CA PRO A 164 -2.90 2.56 14.51
C PRO A 164 -2.50 1.08 14.39
N VAL A 165 -1.20 0.80 14.46
CA VAL A 165 -0.65 -0.56 14.39
C VAL A 165 -1.21 -1.45 15.50
N ALA A 166 -1.22 -0.98 16.74
CA ALA A 166 -1.82 -1.70 17.87
C ALA A 166 -3.30 -2.06 17.63
N ARG A 167 -4.07 -1.22 16.92
CA ARG A 167 -5.48 -1.50 16.60
C ARG A 167 -5.62 -2.63 15.60
N LEU A 168 -4.78 -2.64 14.55
CA LEU A 168 -4.72 -3.75 13.60
C LEU A 168 -4.34 -5.06 14.30
N GLN A 169 -3.32 -5.02 15.16
CA GLN A 169 -2.87 -6.20 15.90
C GLN A 169 -3.92 -6.73 16.87
N HIS A 170 -4.66 -5.86 17.55
CA HIS A 170 -5.78 -6.27 18.39
C HIS A 170 -6.89 -6.94 17.55
N TRP A 171 -7.24 -6.36 16.41
CA TRP A 171 -8.21 -6.96 15.49
C TRP A 171 -7.75 -8.34 14.98
N MET A 172 -6.46 -8.49 14.64
CA MET A 172 -5.90 -9.78 14.21
C MET A 172 -5.97 -10.85 15.29
N ASP A 173 -5.91 -10.47 16.57
CA ASP A 173 -6.07 -11.42 17.68
C ASP A 173 -7.51 -11.88 17.84
N LEU A 174 -8.46 -10.93 17.80
CA LEU A 174 -9.88 -11.22 17.91
C LEU A 174 -10.40 -12.11 16.78
N THR A 175 -9.79 -12.01 15.60
CA THR A 175 -10.20 -12.72 14.38
C THR A 175 -9.33 -13.93 14.06
N ASN A 176 -8.36 -14.26 14.92
CA ASN A 176 -7.39 -15.32 14.70
C ASN A 176 -6.62 -15.21 13.36
N VAL A 177 -6.47 -13.98 12.83
CA VAL A 177 -5.70 -13.70 11.61
C VAL A 177 -4.20 -13.72 11.95
N LEU A 178 -3.43 -14.45 11.15
CA LEU A 178 -1.97 -14.49 11.31
C LEU A 178 -1.33 -13.24 10.70
N SER A 179 -0.50 -12.53 11.46
CA SER A 179 0.47 -11.63 10.85
C SER A 179 1.62 -12.46 10.27
N VAL A 180 1.84 -12.35 8.95
CA VAL A 180 2.90 -13.08 8.24
C VAL A 180 3.86 -12.13 7.53
N THR A 181 3.97 -10.90 8.04
CA THR A 181 4.83 -9.85 7.50
C THR A 181 6.31 -10.25 7.58
N PRO A 182 7.02 -10.40 6.44
CA PRO A 182 8.37 -10.97 6.42
C PRO A 182 9.49 -9.93 6.41
N TRP A 183 9.21 -8.64 6.62
CA TRP A 183 10.18 -7.56 6.42
C TRP A 183 11.37 -7.69 7.37
N ALA A 184 12.56 -7.92 6.82
CA ALA A 184 13.78 -8.11 7.61
C ALA A 184 14.12 -6.89 8.47
N ALA A 185 13.79 -5.69 7.99
CA ALA A 185 14.05 -4.44 8.70
C ALA A 185 13.01 -4.09 9.78
N ARG A 186 11.89 -4.85 9.90
CA ARG A 186 10.87 -4.57 10.90
C ARG A 186 11.24 -5.22 12.25
N PRO A 187 11.37 -4.46 13.35
CA PRO A 187 11.57 -5.05 14.67
C PRO A 187 10.39 -5.95 15.09
N ASN A 188 10.64 -6.94 15.94
CA ASN A 188 9.58 -7.80 16.49
C ASN A 188 8.59 -7.01 17.36
N PHE A 189 9.04 -5.94 18.00
CA PHE A 189 8.23 -5.05 18.83
C PHE A 189 8.80 -3.63 18.77
N VAL A 190 7.92 -2.64 18.63
CA VAL A 190 8.23 -1.20 18.68
C VAL A 190 7.39 -0.58 19.79
N GLU A 191 8.06 -0.15 20.87
CA GLU A 191 7.41 0.50 22.02
C GLU A 191 6.61 1.73 21.59
N GLY A 192 5.40 1.88 22.15
CA GLY A 192 4.49 2.99 21.81
C GLY A 192 3.79 2.88 20.46
N VAL A 193 4.13 1.90 19.62
CA VAL A 193 3.52 1.67 18.30
C VAL A 193 2.77 0.34 18.25
N ASP A 194 3.44 -0.73 18.65
CA ASP A 194 2.88 -2.08 18.71
C ASP A 194 2.09 -2.28 20.00
N ARG A 195 1.05 -3.12 19.97
CA ARG A 195 0.42 -3.61 21.20
C ARG A 195 1.42 -4.51 21.95
N ALA A 196 1.30 -4.55 23.28
CA ALA A 196 1.92 -5.63 24.04
C ALA A 196 1.38 -6.99 23.57
N GLN A 197 2.23 -8.02 23.56
CA GLN A 197 1.75 -9.37 23.22
C GLN A 197 0.88 -9.92 24.36
N PRO A 198 -0.31 -10.48 24.04
CA PRO A 198 -1.09 -11.23 25.02
C PRO A 198 -0.25 -12.29 25.72
N LEU A 199 -0.33 -12.38 27.05
CA LEU A 199 0.44 -13.36 27.83
C LEU A 199 0.22 -14.79 27.33
N VAL A 200 -1.01 -15.11 26.91
CA VAL A 200 -1.37 -16.41 26.35
C VAL A 200 -0.59 -16.74 25.07
N HIS A 201 -0.22 -15.74 24.25
CA HIS A 201 0.66 -15.97 23.10
C HIS A 201 2.06 -16.36 23.57
N LEU A 202 2.61 -15.61 24.52
CA LEU A 202 3.98 -15.80 25.02
C LEU A 202 4.18 -17.19 25.64
N ILE A 203 3.30 -17.60 26.54
CA ILE A 203 3.40 -18.90 27.23
C ILE A 203 3.16 -20.11 26.30
N ASN A 204 2.58 -19.88 25.12
CA ASN A 204 2.33 -20.92 24.11
C ASN A 204 3.36 -20.90 22.96
N GLY A 205 4.53 -20.27 23.15
CA GLY A 205 5.61 -20.25 22.15
C GLY A 205 5.48 -19.16 21.10
N GLY A 206 4.70 -18.12 21.37
CA GLY A 206 4.50 -16.95 20.52
C GLY A 206 3.17 -16.92 19.78
N GLU A 207 2.84 -15.77 19.19
CA GLU A 207 1.57 -15.52 18.51
C GLU A 207 1.25 -16.55 17.42
N ARG A 208 2.23 -16.87 16.57
CA ARG A 208 2.05 -17.84 15.47
C ARG A 208 1.66 -19.22 15.98
N ALA A 209 2.38 -19.72 16.98
CA ALA A 209 2.12 -21.04 17.56
C ALA A 209 0.72 -21.09 18.19
N TYR A 210 0.37 -20.08 18.99
CA TYR A 210 -0.94 -19.97 19.62
C TYR A 210 -2.09 -19.95 18.59
N LYS A 211 -2.01 -19.07 17.58
CA LYS A 211 -3.08 -18.91 16.58
C LYS A 211 -3.24 -20.16 15.70
N MET A 212 -2.14 -20.84 15.34
CA MET A 212 -2.19 -22.11 14.60
C MET A 212 -2.83 -23.24 15.40
N MET A 213 -2.65 -23.28 16.73
CA MET A 213 -3.34 -24.27 17.58
C MET A 213 -4.84 -23.99 17.67
N ASN A 214 -5.24 -22.72 17.70
CA ASN A 214 -6.66 -22.33 17.73
C ASN A 214 -7.38 -22.57 16.40
N ALA A 215 -6.70 -22.50 15.26
CA ALA A 215 -7.31 -22.75 13.95
C ALA A 215 -7.74 -24.21 13.73
N LYS A 216 -7.18 -25.15 14.51
CA LYS A 216 -7.51 -26.58 14.44
C LYS A 216 -8.70 -26.98 15.33
N ARG A 217 -9.28 -26.04 16.07
CA ARG A 217 -10.45 -26.26 16.92
C ARG A 217 -11.72 -25.85 16.18
#